data_AF-A0A836TI29-F1
#
_entry.id   AF-A0A836TI29-F1
#
_cell.length_a   1.000
_cell.length_b   1.000
_cell.length_c   1.000
_cell.angle_alpha   90.00
_cell.angle_beta   90.00
_cell.angle_gamma   90.00
#
_symmetry.space_group_name_H-M   'P 1'
#
loop_
_entity.id
_entity.type
_entity.pdbx_description
1 polymer ?
#
loop_
_entity_poly.entity_id
_entity_poly.type
_entity_poly.pdbx_seq_one_letter_code
_entity_poly.pdbx_strand_id
1 'polypeptide(L)'
;LEIPPGSIIKKPPERKMVESNANDLNTDYRYARENIYNIIERGQEAIEDLLQDARDSGNARMFEVVGQLIKTVGEQNQNLVNVHKQVKDITQETNAGPNSVTNALFIGSTAELQKMLNDKEK
;
A
#
# COMPACT_ATOMS: atom_id res chain seq x y z
N LEU A 1 -47.91 -21.19 -18.69
CA LEU A 1 -47.23 -20.78 -17.44
C LEU A 1 -46.98 -19.28 -17.53
N GLU A 2 -47.77 -18.49 -16.82
CA GLU A 2 -47.56 -17.05 -16.70
C GLU A 2 -46.43 -16.77 -15.71
N ILE A 3 -45.54 -15.86 -16.08
CA ILE A 3 -44.41 -15.44 -15.25
C ILE A 3 -44.94 -14.46 -14.20
N PRO A 4 -44.74 -14.70 -12.89
CA PRO A 4 -45.29 -13.83 -11.86
C PRO A 4 -44.60 -12.46 -11.86
N PRO A 5 -45.37 -11.36 -11.71
CA PRO A 5 -44.82 -10.01 -11.68
C PRO A 5 -44.23 -9.71 -10.31
N GLY A 6 -42.90 -9.75 -10.19
CA GLY A 6 -42.26 -9.42 -8.91
C GLY A 6 -40.74 -9.53 -8.84
N SER A 7 -40.04 -9.67 -9.96
CA SER A 7 -38.57 -9.59 -9.95
C SER A 7 -38.14 -8.13 -9.79
N ILE A 8 -37.98 -7.69 -8.54
CA ILE A 8 -37.32 -6.43 -8.22
C ILE A 8 -35.83 -6.61 -8.56
N ILE A 9 -35.45 -6.28 -9.78
CA ILE A 9 -34.05 -6.12 -10.17
C ILE A 9 -33.53 -4.87 -9.43
N LYS A 10 -32.98 -5.05 -8.23
CA LYS A 10 -32.29 -3.95 -7.53
C LYS A 10 -31.06 -3.57 -8.34
N LYS A 11 -31.04 -2.35 -8.90
CA LYS A 11 -29.87 -1.77 -9.57
C LYS A 11 -28.66 -1.92 -8.63
N PRO A 12 -27.51 -2.42 -9.12
CA PRO A 12 -26.29 -2.48 -8.33
C PRO A 12 -25.98 -1.07 -7.79
N PRO A 13 -25.56 -0.94 -6.52
CA PRO A 13 -25.22 0.37 -5.97
C PRO A 13 -24.20 1.06 -6.87
N GLU A 14 -24.49 2.30 -7.26
CA GLU A 14 -23.61 3.10 -8.10
C GLU A 14 -22.24 3.24 -7.41
N ARG A 15 -21.19 2.81 -8.12
CA ARG A 15 -19.81 2.97 -7.65
C ARG A 15 -19.52 4.47 -7.57
N LYS A 16 -19.34 4.98 -6.36
CA LYS A 16 -18.81 6.33 -6.16
C LYS A 16 -17.39 6.37 -6.74
N MET A 17 -17.21 7.10 -7.83
CA MET A 17 -15.89 7.41 -8.34
C MET A 17 -15.30 8.49 -7.43
N VAL A 18 -14.34 8.10 -6.59
CA VAL A 18 -13.57 9.04 -5.78
C VAL A 18 -12.36 9.44 -6.64
N GLU A 19 -12.20 10.72 -6.92
CA GLU A 19 -11.00 11.22 -7.58
C GLU A 19 -9.79 11.02 -6.65
N SER A 20 -8.81 10.24 -7.09
CA SER A 20 -7.61 9.95 -6.32
C SER A 20 -6.59 11.08 -6.47
N ASN A 21 -6.27 11.76 -5.36
CA ASN A 21 -5.24 12.79 -5.29
C ASN A 21 -3.90 12.21 -4.79
N ALA A 22 -2.78 12.85 -5.13
CA ALA A 22 -1.46 12.43 -4.62
C ALA A 22 -1.35 12.48 -3.08
N ASN A 23 -2.16 13.31 -2.43
CA ASN A 23 -2.26 13.39 -0.96
C ASN A 23 -3.03 12.20 -0.35
N ASP A 24 -3.84 11.52 -1.17
CA ASP A 24 -4.62 10.36 -0.74
C ASP A 24 -3.69 9.16 -0.50
N LEU A 25 -2.62 9.01 -1.30
CA LEU A 25 -1.68 7.89 -1.13
C LEU A 25 -1.04 7.85 0.27
N ASN A 26 -0.55 9.00 0.76
CA ASN A 26 0.06 9.07 2.09
C ASN A 26 -0.99 8.89 3.20
N THR A 27 -2.18 9.44 2.98
CA THR A 27 -3.30 9.33 3.90
C THR A 27 -3.76 7.86 4.02
N ASP A 28 -3.99 7.19 2.90
CA ASP A 28 -4.40 5.79 2.79
C ASP A 28 -3.31 4.86 3.34
N TYR A 29 -2.04 5.13 3.03
CA TYR A 29 -0.92 4.39 3.60
C TYR A 29 -0.91 4.47 5.14
N ARG A 30 -1.05 5.68 5.68
CA ARG A 30 -1.12 5.88 7.13
C ARG A 30 -2.33 5.15 7.72
N TYR A 31 -3.51 5.28 7.12
CA TYR A 31 -4.71 4.57 7.59
C TYR A 31 -4.54 3.05 7.56
N ALA A 32 -3.98 2.50 6.48
CA ALA A 32 -3.73 1.07 6.36
C ALA A 32 -2.74 0.60 7.44
N ARG A 33 -1.66 1.36 7.67
CA ARG A 33 -0.65 1.06 8.69
C ARG A 33 -1.24 1.08 10.10
N GLU A 34 -1.97 2.13 10.45
CA GLU A 34 -2.63 2.26 11.77
C GLU A 34 -3.66 1.15 12.00
N ASN A 35 -4.46 0.82 10.97
CA ASN A 35 -5.43 -0.26 11.06
C ASN A 35 -4.75 -1.61 11.31
N ILE A 36 -3.70 -1.93 10.53
CA ILE A 36 -2.97 -3.19 10.69
C ILE A 36 -2.34 -3.28 12.09
N TYR A 37 -1.74 -2.21 12.62
CA TYR A 37 -1.23 -2.21 13.99
C TYR A 37 -2.32 -2.48 15.03
N ASN A 38 -3.46 -1.79 14.92
CA ASN A 38 -4.59 -2.00 15.82
C ASN A 38 -5.08 -3.46 15.79
N ILE A 39 -5.11 -4.09 14.60
CA ILE A 39 -5.49 -5.50 14.47
C ILE A 39 -4.45 -6.41 15.11
N ILE A 40 -3.15 -6.14 14.92
CA ILE A 40 -2.07 -6.95 15.50
C ILE A 40 -2.11 -6.88 17.03
N GLU A 41 -2.20 -5.68 17.60
CA GLU A 41 -2.21 -5.48 19.05
C GLU A 41 -3.43 -6.15 19.69
N ARG A 42 -4.63 -5.88 19.17
CA ARG A 42 -5.87 -6.53 19.64
C ARG A 42 -5.87 -8.04 19.39
N GLY A 43 -5.24 -8.47 18.30
CA GLY A 43 -5.07 -9.87 17.97
C GLY A 43 -4.17 -10.58 18.98
N GLN A 44 -3.08 -9.95 19.41
CA GLN A 44 -2.18 -10.47 20.44
C GLN A 44 -2.88 -10.59 21.80
N GLU A 45 -3.59 -9.54 22.22
CA GLU A 45 -4.40 -9.56 23.45
C GLU A 45 -5.43 -10.70 23.41
N ALA A 46 -6.19 -10.81 22.32
CA ALA A 46 -7.18 -11.87 22.13
C ALA A 46 -6.55 -13.27 22.09
N ILE A 47 -5.33 -13.42 21.54
CA ILE A 47 -4.59 -14.69 21.56
C ILE A 47 -4.24 -15.08 22.99
N GLU A 48 -3.77 -14.14 23.81
CA GLU A 48 -3.41 -14.40 25.20
C GLU A 48 -4.63 -14.81 26.03
N ASP A 49 -5.73 -14.08 25.92
CA ASP A 49 -6.99 -14.39 26.62
C ASP A 49 -7.54 -15.76 26.20
N LEU A 50 -7.61 -16.03 24.90
CA LEU A 50 -8.10 -17.33 24.40
C LEU A 50 -7.16 -18.47 24.76
N LEU A 51 -5.85 -18.23 24.87
CA LEU A 51 -4.88 -19.23 25.31
C LEU A 51 -5.07 -19.56 26.79
N GLN A 52 -5.37 -18.55 27.62
CA GLN A 52 -5.69 -18.74 29.03
C GLN A 52 -6.98 -19.56 29.17
N ASP A 53 -8.06 -19.18 28.46
CA ASP A 53 -9.31 -19.93 28.42
C ASP A 53 -9.13 -21.38 27.91
N ALA A 54 -8.27 -21.58 26.91
CA ALA A 54 -7.96 -22.91 26.38
C ALA A 54 -7.24 -23.80 27.41
N ARG A 55 -6.35 -23.21 28.22
CA ARG A 55 -5.67 -23.92 29.32
C ARG A 55 -6.63 -24.28 30.45
N ASP A 56 -7.49 -23.33 30.83
CA ASP A 56 -8.44 -23.51 31.94
C ASP A 56 -9.55 -24.51 31.58
N SER A 57 -9.99 -24.52 30.32
CA SER A 57 -11.01 -25.46 29.82
C SER A 57 -10.45 -26.82 29.37
N GLY A 58 -9.15 -26.93 29.13
CA GLY A 58 -8.51 -28.13 28.57
C GLY A 58 -9.01 -28.53 27.18
N ASN A 59 -9.68 -27.63 26.45
CA ASN A 59 -10.35 -27.96 25.21
C ASN A 59 -9.39 -27.85 24.00
N ALA A 60 -9.06 -29.00 23.40
CA ALA A 60 -8.21 -29.08 22.20
C ALA A 60 -8.69 -28.20 21.03
N ARG A 61 -10.00 -27.98 20.89
CA ARG A 61 -10.58 -27.13 19.86
C ARG A 61 -10.23 -25.65 20.06
N MET A 62 -10.12 -25.19 21.30
CA MET A 62 -9.75 -23.79 21.57
C MET A 62 -8.31 -23.51 21.16
N PHE A 63 -7.39 -24.47 21.36
CA PHE A 63 -6.02 -24.36 20.87
C PHE A 63 -5.94 -24.28 19.33
N GLU A 64 -6.82 -24.98 18.62
CA GLU A 64 -6.91 -24.87 17.16
C GLU A 64 -7.36 -23.47 16.73
N VAL A 65 -8.37 -22.91 17.40
CA VAL A 65 -8.86 -21.55 17.15
C VAL A 65 -7.77 -20.51 17.45
N VAL A 66 -7.03 -20.67 18.55
CA VAL A 66 -5.86 -19.83 18.86
C VAL A 66 -4.81 -19.94 17.76
N GLY A 67 -4.51 -21.15 17.27
CA GLY A 67 -3.60 -21.35 16.14
C GLY A 67 -4.06 -20.66 14.85
N GLN A 68 -5.36 -20.69 14.56
CA GLN A 68 -5.95 -19.97 13.43
C GLN A 68 -5.83 -18.45 13.61
N LEU A 69 -6.07 -17.93 14.82
CA LEU A 69 -5.94 -16.50 15.11
C LEU A 69 -4.48 -16.02 15.00
N ILE A 70 -3.53 -16.80 15.53
CA ILE A 70 -2.08 -16.53 15.37
C ILE A 70 -1.72 -16.45 13.89
N LYS A 71 -2.23 -17.38 13.07
CA LYS A 71 -2.01 -17.34 11.62
C LYS A 71 -2.55 -16.06 11.00
N THR A 72 -3.78 -15.65 11.35
CA THR A 72 -4.36 -14.39 10.87
C THR A 72 -3.53 -13.17 11.28
N VAL A 73 -3.07 -13.09 12.53
CA VAL A 73 -2.17 -11.99 12.98
C VAL A 73 -0.84 -12.01 12.22
N GLY A 74 -0.27 -13.19 11.97
CA GLY A 74 0.93 -13.36 11.13
C GLY A 74 0.73 -12.89 9.69
N GLU A 75 -0.43 -13.17 9.09
CA GLU A 75 -0.79 -12.68 7.76
C GLU A 75 -0.92 -11.13 7.74
N GLN A 76 -1.51 -10.52 8.78
CA GLN A 76 -1.58 -9.06 8.89
C GLN A 76 -0.21 -8.41 9.06
N ASN A 77 0.72 -9.05 9.79
CA ASN A 77 2.12 -8.61 9.85
C ASN A 77 2.78 -8.62 8.46
N GLN A 78 2.54 -9.66 7.66
CA GLN A 78 3.04 -9.72 6.29
C GLN A 78 2.39 -8.65 5.40
N ASN A 79 1.10 -8.38 5.59
CA ASN A 79 0.40 -7.30 4.89
C ASN A 79 1.03 -5.93 5.20
N LEU A 80 1.43 -5.67 6.45
CA LEU A 80 2.14 -4.44 6.81
C LEU A 80 3.42 -4.24 5.97
N VAL A 81 4.22 -5.31 5.83
CA VAL A 81 5.45 -5.28 5.01
C VAL A 81 5.12 -5.07 3.53
N ASN A 82 4.05 -5.69 3.04
CA ASN A 82 3.62 -5.57 1.65
C ASN A 82 3.12 -4.16 1.33
N VAL A 83 2.34 -3.54 2.21
CA VAL A 83 1.88 -2.15 2.09
C VAL A 83 3.07 -1.20 1.99
N HIS A 84 4.12 -1.41 2.78
CA HIS A 84 5.34 -0.60 2.69
C HIS A 84 6.05 -0.75 1.34
N LYS A 85 6.16 -1.97 0.82
CA LYS A 85 6.74 -2.23 -0.51
C LYS A 85 5.93 -1.56 -1.61
N GLN A 86 4.60 -1.74 -1.61
CA GLN A 86 3.72 -1.15 -2.62
C GLN A 86 3.83 0.38 -2.66
N VAL A 87 3.85 1.05 -1.51
CA VAL A 87 4.01 2.51 -1.48
C VAL A 87 5.38 2.95 -1.97
N LYS A 88 6.44 2.20 -1.64
CA LYS A 88 7.78 2.48 -2.17
C LYS A 88 7.82 2.31 -3.69
N ASP A 89 7.25 1.25 -4.22
CA ASP A 89 7.22 0.95 -5.65
C ASP A 89 6.45 2.05 -6.41
N ILE A 90 5.25 2.43 -5.93
CA ILE A 90 4.46 3.54 -6.48
C ILE A 90 5.26 4.86 -6.45
N THR A 91 5.95 5.14 -5.35
CA THR A 91 6.76 6.36 -5.22
C THR A 91 7.97 6.33 -6.15
N GLN A 92 8.61 5.19 -6.36
CA GLN A 92 9.75 5.06 -7.28
C GLN A 92 9.34 5.24 -8.74
N GLU A 93 8.18 4.70 -9.14
CA GLU A 93 7.63 4.91 -10.49
C GLU A 93 7.37 6.39 -10.78
N THR A 94 6.92 7.17 -9.77
CA THR A 94 6.72 8.62 -9.92
C THR A 94 8.02 9.45 -9.93
N ASN A 95 9.13 8.92 -9.39
CA ASN A 95 10.42 9.62 -9.28
C ASN A 95 11.44 9.21 -10.36
N ALA A 96 11.04 8.47 -11.40
CA ALA A 96 11.88 8.12 -12.53
C ALA A 96 12.14 9.32 -13.47
N GLY A 97 12.73 10.39 -12.92
CA GLY A 97 13.40 11.43 -13.71
C GLY A 97 14.75 10.92 -14.23
N PRO A 98 15.35 11.56 -15.26
CA PRO A 98 16.59 11.08 -15.86
C PRO A 98 17.71 11.04 -14.82
N ASN A 99 18.21 9.83 -14.54
CA ASN A 99 19.29 9.54 -13.57
C ASN A 99 20.68 10.10 -13.96
N SER A 100 20.77 10.85 -15.05
CA SER A 100 22.00 11.49 -15.52
C SER A 100 21.69 12.86 -16.10
N VAL A 101 21.94 13.91 -15.32
CA VAL A 101 22.13 15.26 -15.84
C VAL A 101 23.59 15.38 -16.27
N THR A 102 23.87 15.13 -17.55
CA THR A 102 25.18 15.46 -18.14
C THR A 102 25.32 16.97 -18.13
N ASN A 103 25.90 17.51 -17.07
CA ASN A 103 26.12 18.93 -16.90
C ASN A 103 27.23 19.36 -17.87
N ALA A 104 26.84 19.95 -19.01
CA ALA A 104 27.76 20.51 -20.00
C ALA A 104 28.36 21.83 -19.48
N LEU A 105 29.00 21.79 -18.30
CA LEU A 105 29.76 22.89 -17.74
C LEU A 105 30.99 23.15 -18.61
N PHE A 106 30.93 24.19 -19.43
CA PHE A 106 32.10 24.69 -20.12
C PHE A 106 32.95 25.51 -19.15
N ILE A 107 34.14 25.00 -18.83
CA ILE A 107 35.12 25.71 -18.01
C ILE A 107 36.11 26.37 -18.97
N GLY A 108 35.92 27.65 -19.24
CA GLY A 108 36.76 28.45 -20.13
C GLY A 108 36.29 29.90 -20.20
N SER A 109 36.97 30.74 -20.99
CA SER A 109 36.60 32.14 -21.16
C SER A 109 35.39 32.31 -22.09
N THR A 110 34.63 33.38 -21.93
CA THR A 110 33.50 33.72 -22.80
C THR A 110 33.89 33.82 -24.27
N ALA A 111 35.15 34.15 -24.56
CA ALA A 111 35.69 34.20 -25.92
C ALA A 111 35.84 32.80 -26.56
N GLU A 112 36.14 31.76 -25.77
CA GLU A 112 36.25 30.38 -26.26
C GLU A 112 34.87 29.76 -26.48
N LEU A 113 33.88 30.08 -25.65
CA LEU A 113 32.48 29.75 -25.89
C LEU A 113 31.99 30.31 -27.23
N GLN A 114 32.28 31.57 -27.50
CA GLN A 114 31.83 32.25 -28.72
C GLN A 114 32.47 31.65 -29.99
N LYS A 115 33.76 31.27 -29.93
CA LYS A 115 34.41 30.55 -31.04
C LYS A 115 33.76 29.19 -31.28
N MET A 116 33.50 28.44 -30.21
CA MET A 116 32.90 27.11 -30.29
C MET A 116 31.47 27.12 -30.86
N LEU A 117 30.71 28.19 -30.63
CA LEU A 117 29.39 28.41 -31.23
C LEU A 117 29.50 28.75 -32.72
N ASN A 118 30.41 29.67 -33.08
CA ASN A 118 30.61 30.09 -34.47
C ASN A 118 31.18 28.97 -35.37
N ASP A 119 31.99 28.07 -34.81
CA ASP A 119 32.54 26.91 -35.52
C ASP A 119 31.48 25.82 -35.78
N LYS A 120 30.36 25.82 -35.05
CA LYS A 120 29.23 24.90 -35.26
C LYS A 120 28.17 25.41 -36.25
N GLU A 121 28.20 26.70 -36.59
CA GLU A 121 27.30 27.33 -37.57
C GLU A 121 27.84 27.30 -39.01
N LYS A 122 28.91 26.53 -39.27
CA LYS A 122 29.43 26.19 -40.61
C LYS A 122 29.12 24.74 -40.95
#